data_AF-A0A956I0G8-F1
#
_entry.id   AF-A0A956I0G8-F1
#
_cell.length_a   1.000
_cell.length_b   1.000
_cell.length_c   1.000
_cell.angle_alpha   90.00
_cell.angle_beta   90.00
_cell.angle_gamma   90.00
#
_symmetry.space_group_name_H-M   'P 1'
#
loop_
_entity.id
_entity.type
_entity.pdbx_description
1 polymer ?
#
loop_
_entity_poly.entity_id
_entity_poly.type
_entity_poly.pdbx_seq_one_letter_code
_entity_poly.pdbx_strand_id
1 'polypeptide(L)'
;MDDAPISFDALLDACTDDPETHARTAAFALVTAYDHEVSDREVARYTELVGGDGEAFAALARAMKDDLDRATAWMMAVLATTDRDRVHVDAILDAGRAAVVADEEIRPREELALQLVAQALGLNPDEA
;
A
#
# COMPACT_ATOMS: atom_id res chain seq x y z
N MET A 1 14.06 0.88 27.09
CA MET A 1 13.22 -0.16 26.47
C MET A 1 13.66 -0.17 25.03
N ASP A 2 14.25 -1.27 24.57
CA ASP A 2 14.50 -1.47 23.15
C ASP A 2 13.13 -1.55 22.47
N ASP A 3 12.70 -0.45 21.85
CA ASP A 3 11.63 -0.54 20.86
C ASP A 3 12.25 -1.27 19.68
N ALA A 4 12.04 -2.59 19.63
CA ALA A 4 12.33 -3.34 18.42
C ALA A 4 11.60 -2.64 17.26
N PRO A 5 12.28 -2.38 16.13
CA PRO A 5 11.65 -1.70 15.03
C PRO A 5 10.41 -2.47 14.60
N ILE A 6 9.28 -1.76 14.48
CA ILE A 6 8.02 -2.32 14.00
C ILE A 6 8.28 -3.05 12.68
N SER A 7 7.87 -4.32 12.60
CA SER A 7 8.05 -5.15 11.41
C SER A 7 6.89 -4.93 10.45
N PHE A 8 7.19 -4.49 9.22
CA PHE A 8 6.16 -4.33 8.19
C PHE A 8 5.59 -5.67 7.75
N ASP A 9 6.38 -6.74 7.72
CA ASP A 9 5.88 -8.09 7.42
C ASP A 9 4.85 -8.54 8.46
N ALA A 10 5.14 -8.33 9.75
CA ALA A 10 4.22 -8.72 10.82
C ALA A 10 2.91 -7.91 10.79
N LEU A 11 2.98 -6.63 10.39
CA LEU A 11 1.81 -5.79 10.23
C LEU A 11 1.02 -6.15 8.97
N LEU A 12 1.69 -6.53 7.87
CA LEU A 12 1.05 -7.02 6.66
C LEU A 12 0.32 -8.34 6.91
N ASP A 13 0.96 -9.28 7.60
CA ASP A 13 0.35 -10.56 7.99
C ASP A 13 -0.88 -10.34 8.90
N ALA A 14 -0.84 -9.33 9.77
CA ALA A 14 -2.00 -8.94 10.59
C ALA A 14 -3.15 -8.34 9.76
N CYS A 15 -2.87 -7.79 8.57
CA CYS A 15 -3.89 -7.26 7.68
C CYS A 15 -4.66 -8.36 6.95
N THR A 16 -3.98 -9.45 6.59
CA THR A 16 -4.56 -10.54 5.78
C THR A 16 -3.64 -11.76 5.73
N ASP A 17 -4.25 -12.96 5.71
CA ASP A 17 -3.54 -14.24 5.49
C ASP A 17 -3.46 -14.62 4.00
N ASP A 18 -4.06 -13.83 3.10
CA ASP A 18 -4.14 -14.12 1.67
C ASP A 18 -2.99 -13.46 0.87
N PRO A 19 -2.13 -14.23 0.17
CA PRO A 19 -0.99 -13.70 -0.58
C PRO A 19 -1.37 -12.75 -1.72
N GLU A 20 -2.54 -12.89 -2.34
CA GLU A 20 -2.98 -11.95 -3.38
C GLU A 20 -3.35 -10.59 -2.77
N THR A 21 -3.94 -10.62 -1.58
CA THR A 21 -4.31 -9.46 -0.79
C THR A 21 -3.07 -8.74 -0.25
N HIS A 22 -1.97 -9.45 0.05
CA HIS A 22 -0.70 -8.86 0.51
C HIS A 22 -0.19 -7.74 -0.41
N ALA A 23 -0.14 -8.01 -1.72
CA ALA A 23 0.36 -7.05 -2.69
C ALA A 23 -0.55 -5.81 -2.81
N ARG A 24 -1.87 -6.02 -2.76
CA ARG A 24 -2.87 -4.94 -2.77
C ARG A 24 -2.79 -4.09 -1.50
N THR A 25 -2.65 -4.74 -0.34
CA THR A 25 -2.47 -4.07 0.94
C THR A 25 -1.19 -3.25 0.98
N ALA A 26 -0.07 -3.80 0.50
CA ALA A 26 1.20 -3.09 0.45
C ALA A 26 1.13 -1.85 -0.46
N ALA A 27 0.50 -1.96 -1.63
CA ALA A 27 0.31 -0.83 -2.54
C ALA A 27 -0.62 0.24 -1.94
N PHE A 28 -1.77 -0.16 -1.38
CA PHE A 28 -2.71 0.75 -0.73
C PHE A 28 -2.05 1.48 0.45
N ALA A 29 -1.36 0.75 1.32
CA ALA A 29 -0.71 1.29 2.51
C ALA A 29 0.40 2.29 2.16
N LEU A 30 1.18 2.01 1.11
CA LEU A 30 2.22 2.94 0.66
C LEU A 30 1.60 4.25 0.16
N VAL A 31 0.57 4.18 -0.68
CA VAL A 31 -0.08 5.38 -1.21
C VAL A 31 -0.68 6.22 -0.07
N THR A 32 -1.39 5.59 0.87
CA THR A 32 -1.91 6.26 2.07
C THR A 32 -0.79 6.83 2.96
N ALA A 33 0.37 6.17 3.06
CA ALA A 33 1.50 6.66 3.85
C ALA A 33 2.15 7.92 3.26
N TYR A 34 2.03 8.13 1.94
CA TYR A 34 2.49 9.35 1.27
C TYR A 34 1.58 10.56 1.52
N ASP A 35 0.37 10.34 2.05
CA ASP A 35 -0.52 11.41 2.49
C ASP A 35 -0.19 11.93 3.91
N HIS A 36 -0.71 13.11 4.22
CA HIS A 36 -0.50 13.83 5.46
C HIS A 36 -1.15 13.19 6.69
N GLU A 37 -2.18 12.35 6.54
CA GLU A 37 -2.82 11.65 7.66
C GLU A 37 -3.56 10.40 7.19
N VAL A 38 -3.48 9.30 7.95
CA VAL A 38 -4.29 8.11 7.70
C VAL A 38 -5.69 8.37 8.26
N SER A 39 -6.66 8.51 7.38
CA SER A 39 -8.05 8.83 7.73
C SER A 39 -8.92 7.59 7.92
N ASP A 40 -9.98 7.71 8.73
CA ASP A 40 -10.98 6.64 8.89
C ASP A 40 -11.66 6.27 7.56
N ARG A 41 -11.73 7.21 6.62
CA ARG A 41 -12.30 7.00 5.27
C ARG A 41 -11.43 6.07 4.43
N GLU A 42 -10.12 6.22 4.48
CA GLU A 42 -9.18 5.32 3.79
C GLU A 42 -9.21 3.93 4.39
N VAL A 43 -9.26 3.82 5.72
CA VAL A 43 -9.36 2.53 6.43
C VAL A 43 -10.65 1.80 6.06
N ALA A 44 -11.79 2.50 6.03
CA ALA A 44 -13.05 1.93 5.60
C ALA A 44 -13.00 1.45 4.13
N ARG A 45 -12.38 2.24 3.26
CA ARG A 45 -12.27 1.93 1.83
C ARG A 45 -11.31 0.77 1.54
N TYR A 46 -10.21 0.69 2.28
CA TYR A 46 -9.34 -0.47 2.28
C TYR A 46 -10.12 -1.74 2.64
N THR A 47 -10.90 -1.68 3.73
CA THR A 47 -11.71 -2.83 4.20
C THR A 47 -12.76 -3.23 3.15
N GLU A 48 -13.38 -2.27 2.47
CA GLU A 48 -14.39 -2.52 1.43
C GLU A 48 -13.79 -3.14 0.15
N LEU A 49 -12.65 -2.64 -0.32
CA LEU A 49 -12.11 -2.98 -1.65
C LEU A 49 -11.04 -4.07 -1.63
N VAL A 50 -10.21 -4.09 -0.58
CA VAL A 50 -9.13 -5.06 -0.41
C VAL A 50 -9.58 -6.23 0.45
N GLY A 51 -10.45 -5.99 1.44
CA GLY A 51 -11.06 -7.05 2.26
C GLY A 51 -10.22 -7.51 3.45
N GLY A 52 -9.17 -6.76 3.83
CA GLY A 52 -8.34 -7.05 5.01
C GLY A 52 -8.80 -6.34 6.29
N ASP A 53 -8.05 -6.54 7.38
CA ASP A 53 -8.28 -5.90 8.67
C ASP A 53 -7.90 -4.41 8.65
N GLY A 54 -8.88 -3.54 8.86
CA GLY A 54 -8.70 -2.09 8.82
C GLY A 54 -7.85 -1.52 9.96
N GLU A 55 -7.89 -2.12 11.16
CA GLU A 55 -7.10 -1.64 12.31
C GLU A 55 -5.62 -1.98 12.10
N ALA A 56 -5.34 -3.20 11.64
CA ALA A 56 -3.99 -3.62 11.25
C ALA A 56 -3.46 -2.79 10.08
N PHE A 57 -4.30 -2.49 9.08
CA PHE A 57 -3.93 -1.60 7.98
C PHE A 57 -3.58 -0.19 8.46
N ALA A 58 -4.38 0.39 9.36
CA ALA A 58 -4.09 1.71 9.91
C ALA A 58 -2.74 1.73 10.66
N ALA A 59 -2.42 0.65 11.37
CA ALA A 59 -1.11 0.49 12.01
C ALA A 59 0.03 0.38 10.99
N LEU A 60 -0.15 -0.40 9.91
CA LEU A 60 0.80 -0.53 8.81
C LEU A 60 1.08 0.81 8.13
N ALA A 61 0.04 1.53 7.72
CA ALA A 61 0.17 2.82 7.03
C ALA A 61 0.86 3.87 7.92
N ARG A 62 0.54 3.92 9.22
CA ARG A 62 1.23 4.80 10.18
C ARG A 62 2.71 4.43 10.33
N ALA A 63 3.02 3.15 10.48
CA ALA A 63 4.40 2.69 10.61
C ALA A 63 5.22 2.97 9.33
N MET A 64 4.61 2.82 8.15
CA MET A 64 5.25 3.17 6.88
C MET A 64 5.56 4.66 6.77
N LYS A 65 4.63 5.50 7.21
CA LYS A 65 4.78 6.96 7.17
C LYS A 65 5.94 7.45 8.06
N ASP A 66 6.16 6.79 9.20
CA ASP A 66 7.27 7.12 10.10
C ASP A 66 8.65 6.83 9.48
N ASP A 67 8.72 5.96 8.45
CA ASP A 67 9.95 5.60 7.74
C ASP A 67 9.65 5.29 6.25
N LEU A 68 9.32 6.34 5.49
CA LEU A 68 8.88 6.23 4.08
C LEU A 68 9.94 5.61 3.16
N ASP A 69 11.22 5.86 3.39
CA ASP A 69 12.30 5.30 2.59
C ASP A 69 12.37 3.78 2.77
N ARG A 70 12.31 3.32 4.03
CA ARG A 70 12.26 1.89 4.33
C ARG A 70 10.96 1.26 3.85
N ALA A 71 9.82 1.95 3.98
CA ALA A 71 8.52 1.47 3.51
C ALA A 71 8.52 1.27 2.00
N THR A 72 9.08 2.23 1.25
CA THR A 72 9.20 2.15 -0.21
C THR A 72 10.10 0.98 -0.62
N ALA A 73 11.26 0.81 0.04
CA ALA A 73 12.15 -0.33 -0.21
C ALA A 73 11.49 -1.68 0.09
N TRP A 74 10.75 -1.77 1.20
CA TRP A 74 10.02 -2.96 1.59
C TRP A 74 8.88 -3.28 0.61
N MET A 75 8.09 -2.29 0.21
CA MET A 75 7.00 -2.45 -0.76
C MET A 75 7.54 -2.96 -2.09
N MET A 76 8.66 -2.41 -2.57
CA MET A 76 9.31 -2.91 -3.80
C MET A 76 9.70 -4.38 -3.67
N ALA A 77 10.16 -4.82 -2.50
CA ALA A 77 10.49 -6.23 -2.27
C ALA A 77 9.24 -7.12 -2.26
N VAL A 78 8.15 -6.69 -1.61
CA VAL A 78 6.86 -7.41 -1.61
C VAL A 78 6.34 -7.58 -3.04
N LEU A 79 6.20 -6.48 -3.78
CA LEU A 79 5.67 -6.50 -5.16
C LEU A 79 6.58 -7.23 -6.14
N ALA A 80 7.90 -7.24 -5.92
CA ALA A 80 8.82 -8.00 -6.76
C ALA A 80 8.59 -9.52 -6.67
N THR A 81 8.04 -10.01 -5.55
CA THR A 81 7.76 -11.44 -5.32
C THR A 81 6.34 -11.85 -5.66
N THR A 82 5.45 -10.90 -5.98
CA THR A 82 4.07 -11.17 -6.38
C THR A 82 4.02 -11.77 -7.78
N ASP A 83 3.11 -12.73 -7.99
CA ASP A 83 2.82 -13.27 -9.31
C ASP A 83 2.31 -12.15 -10.25
N ARG A 84 2.80 -12.14 -11.49
CA ARG A 84 2.65 -11.01 -12.43
C ARG A 84 1.63 -11.26 -13.52
N ASP A 85 0.70 -12.17 -13.29
CA ASP A 85 -0.44 -12.30 -14.18
C ASP A 85 -1.19 -10.96 -14.23
N ARG A 86 -1.57 -10.54 -15.45
CA ARG A 86 -2.13 -9.19 -15.71
C ARG A 86 -3.31 -8.83 -14.79
N VAL A 87 -4.13 -9.81 -14.44
CA VAL A 87 -5.29 -9.65 -13.56
C VAL A 87 -4.86 -9.21 -12.15
N HIS A 88 -3.71 -9.68 -11.66
CA HIS A 88 -3.17 -9.30 -10.36
C HIS A 88 -2.54 -7.91 -10.41
N VAL A 89 -1.85 -7.58 -11.49
CA VAL A 89 -1.22 -6.26 -11.69
C VAL A 89 -2.27 -5.15 -11.72
N ASP A 90 -3.32 -5.30 -12.52
CA ASP A 90 -4.41 -4.31 -12.60
C ASP A 90 -5.09 -4.13 -11.23
N ALA A 91 -5.33 -5.23 -10.51
CA ALA A 91 -5.95 -5.18 -9.18
C ALA A 91 -5.07 -4.50 -8.12
N ILE A 92 -3.74 -4.59 -8.22
CA ILE A 92 -2.80 -3.90 -7.32
C ILE A 92 -2.80 -2.39 -7.60
N LEU A 93 -2.79 -2.00 -8.87
CA LEU A 93 -2.90 -0.58 -9.25
C LEU A 93 -4.24 0.01 -8.84
N ASP A 94 -5.34 -0.70 -9.08
CA ASP A 94 -6.67 -0.27 -8.67
C ASP A 94 -6.77 -0.08 -7.16
N ALA A 95 -6.15 -0.96 -6.37
CA ALA A 95 -6.07 -0.82 -4.92
C ALA A 95 -5.28 0.45 -4.52
N GLY A 96 -4.10 0.68 -5.12
CA GLY A 96 -3.32 1.89 -4.87
C GLY A 96 -4.09 3.17 -5.24
N ARG A 97 -4.75 3.19 -6.40
CA ARG A 97 -5.58 4.33 -6.84
C ARG A 97 -6.76 4.57 -5.90
N ALA A 98 -7.36 3.49 -5.39
CA ALA A 98 -8.49 3.60 -4.48
C ALA A 98 -8.16 4.29 -3.17
N ALA A 99 -6.89 4.26 -2.72
CA ALA A 99 -6.41 5.04 -1.58
C ALA A 99 -6.58 6.55 -1.82
N VAL A 100 -6.24 7.02 -3.02
CA VAL A 100 -6.26 8.44 -3.39
C VAL A 100 -7.67 9.01 -3.59
N VAL A 101 -8.60 8.18 -4.08
CA VAL A 101 -9.97 8.60 -4.42
C VAL A 101 -10.81 8.98 -3.18
N ALA A 102 -10.27 8.83 -1.96
CA ALA A 102 -10.95 9.29 -0.76
C ALA A 102 -11.19 10.81 -0.75
N ASP A 103 -10.27 11.63 -1.29
CA ASP A 103 -10.41 13.10 -1.29
C ASP A 103 -10.79 13.70 -2.66
N GLU A 104 -11.09 12.86 -3.66
CA GLU A 104 -11.40 13.25 -5.05
C GLU A 104 -10.31 14.05 -5.78
N GLU A 105 -9.12 14.21 -5.19
CA GLU A 105 -7.97 14.91 -5.76
C GLU A 105 -6.69 14.09 -5.59
N ILE A 106 -6.00 13.78 -6.69
CA ILE A 106 -4.67 13.17 -6.65
C ILE A 106 -3.63 14.27 -6.44
N ARG A 107 -2.94 14.24 -5.30
CA ARG A 107 -1.83 15.14 -4.99
C ARG A 107 -0.54 14.63 -5.65
N PRO A 108 0.44 15.50 -5.95
CA PRO A 108 1.69 15.10 -6.60
C PRO A 108 2.48 14.01 -5.85
N ARG A 109 2.31 13.88 -4.53
CA ARG A 109 2.96 12.83 -3.72
C ARG A 109 2.29 11.48 -3.88
N GLU A 110 0.97 11.45 -4.02
CA GLU A 110 0.21 10.23 -4.25
C GLU A 110 0.43 9.72 -5.68
N GLU A 111 0.54 10.65 -6.64
CA GLU A 111 0.95 10.33 -8.01
C GLU A 111 2.35 9.69 -8.04
N LEU A 112 3.30 10.24 -7.29
CA LEU A 112 4.63 9.62 -7.13
C LEU A 112 4.54 8.22 -6.50
N ALA A 113 3.70 8.01 -5.48
CA ALA A 113 3.52 6.70 -4.87
C ALA A 113 2.95 5.68 -5.87
N LEU A 114 1.96 6.09 -6.69
CA LEU A 114 1.40 5.25 -7.75
C LEU A 114 2.45 4.89 -8.82
N GLN A 115 3.28 5.85 -9.22
CA GLN A 115 4.39 5.62 -10.14
C GLN A 115 5.41 4.61 -9.58
N LEU A 116 5.71 4.68 -8.27
CA LEU A 116 6.58 3.71 -7.61
C LEU A 116 5.98 2.30 -7.57
N VAL A 117 4.66 2.19 -7.34
CA VAL A 117 3.94 0.91 -7.41
C VAL A 117 4.00 0.35 -8.83
N ALA A 118 3.69 1.15 -9.85
CA ALA A 118 3.78 0.73 -11.25
C ALA A 118 5.19 0.27 -11.64
N GLN A 119 6.21 1.03 -11.22
CA GLN A 119 7.61 0.66 -11.44
C GLN A 119 7.96 -0.67 -10.77
N ALA A 120 7.51 -0.91 -9.54
CA ALA A 120 7.76 -2.15 -8.81
C ALA A 120 7.10 -3.37 -9.49
N LEU A 121 5.95 -3.17 -10.13
CA LEU A 121 5.26 -4.17 -10.95
C LEU A 121 5.93 -4.38 -12.33
N GLY A 122 6.91 -3.55 -12.69
CA GLY A 122 7.62 -3.60 -13.97
C GLY A 122 6.87 -2.95 -15.13
N LEU A 123 5.92 -2.07 -14.82
CA LEU A 123 5.18 -1.26 -15.79
C LEU A 123 5.91 0.05 -16.05
N ASN A 124 5.51 0.75 -17.13
CA ASN A 124 5.94 2.13 -17.31
C ASN A 124 5.26 3.01 -16.23
N PRO A 125 5.98 3.87 -15.50
CA PRO A 125 5.39 4.79 -14.54
C PRO A 125 4.28 5.68 -15.11
N ASP A 126 4.32 5.97 -16.42
CA ASP A 126 3.28 6.74 -17.11
C ASP A 126 1.98 5.92 -17.36
N GLU A 127 2.02 4.61 -17.13
CA GLU A 127 0.86 3.71 -17.18
C GLU A 127 0.18 3.53 -15.81
N ALA A 128 0.70 4.21 -14.77
CA ALA A 128 0.25 4.12 -13.38
C ALA A 128 -1.12 4.75 -13.13
#